data_AF-A0A7K1U912-F1
#
_entry.id   AF-A0A7K1U912-F1
#
_cell.length_a   1.000
_cell.length_b   1.000
_cell.length_c   1.000
_cell.angle_alpha   90.00
_cell.angle_beta   90.00
_cell.angle_gamma   90.00
#
_symmetry.space_group_name_H-M   'P 1'
#
loop_
_entity.id
_entity.type
_entity.pdbx_description
1 polymer ?
#
loop_
_entity_poly.entity_id
_entity_poly.type
_entity_poly.pdbx_seq_one_letter_code
_entity_poly.pdbx_strand_id
1 'polypeptide(L)'
;MICYFYTKQTGVLDIRHIYDEKDVLTRIAAGDEEAFSLLFNHYRNRIYTIAYKLTESAPLSEEILLDVFLKVWLKRERLSELEHFTAYLFTITRNHVFSTLKQLSLRRQAEDEVRLDEYLLQSSNTDYSLQEKYEHLNTRNITPTNS
;
A
#
# COMPACT_ATOMS: atom_id res chain seq x y z
N MET A 1 11.23 2.64 -16.79
CA MET A 1 12.67 3.02 -16.73
C MET A 1 13.09 3.48 -15.33
N ILE A 2 12.52 2.91 -14.26
CA ILE A 2 12.88 3.21 -12.85
C ILE A 2 13.46 1.97 -12.14
N CYS A 3 13.19 0.74 -12.63
CA CYS A 3 13.72 -0.50 -12.06
C CYS A 3 15.21 -0.78 -12.33
N TYR A 4 15.84 -0.23 -13.36
CA TYR A 4 17.20 -0.66 -13.75
C TYR A 4 18.31 -0.10 -12.84
N PHE A 5 18.01 0.88 -11.98
CA PHE A 5 19.00 1.43 -11.05
C PHE A 5 19.10 0.67 -9.72
N TYR A 6 18.19 -0.25 -9.41
CA TYR A 6 18.09 -0.84 -8.06
C TYR A 6 18.98 -2.08 -7.81
N THR A 7 19.64 -2.66 -8.82
CA THR A 7 20.31 -3.97 -8.67
C THR A 7 21.84 -3.95 -8.69
N LYS A 8 22.49 -2.77 -8.71
CA LYS A 8 23.96 -2.65 -8.80
C LYS A 8 24.57 -1.72 -7.75
N GLN A 9 24.12 -1.82 -6.49
CA GLN A 9 24.81 -1.16 -5.38
C GLN A 9 24.90 -2.02 -4.12
N THR A 10 25.43 -3.24 -4.29
CA THR A 10 26.18 -3.92 -3.23
C THR A 10 27.61 -3.41 -3.28
N GLY A 11 27.98 -2.54 -2.34
CA GLY A 11 29.34 -2.06 -2.16
C GLY A 11 29.43 -0.54 -2.19
N VAL A 12 29.88 0.01 -1.07
CA VAL A 12 30.02 1.45 -0.74
C VAL A 12 28.72 2.08 -0.23
N LEU A 13 28.64 2.17 1.09
CA LEU A 13 27.78 3.10 1.82
C LEU A 13 28.10 4.52 1.31
N ASP A 14 27.31 5.06 0.39
CA ASP A 14 27.39 6.49 0.03
C ASP A 14 26.82 7.30 1.20
N ILE A 15 27.67 7.49 2.22
CA ILE A 15 27.41 8.37 3.35
C ILE A 15 27.67 9.79 2.83
N ARG A 16 26.82 10.30 1.95
CA ARG A 16 26.74 11.76 1.77
C ARG A 16 26.23 12.32 3.09
N HIS A 17 27.19 12.70 3.93
CA HIS A 17 26.89 13.37 5.17
C HIS A 17 26.26 14.69 4.79
N ILE A 18 25.03 14.92 5.23
CA ILE A 18 24.41 16.23 5.12
C ILE A 18 25.15 17.08 6.16
N TYR A 19 26.21 17.77 5.73
CA TYR A 19 27.05 18.59 6.60
C TYR A 19 26.30 19.79 7.17
N ASP A 20 25.23 20.23 6.49
CA ASP A 20 24.32 21.27 6.97
C ASP A 20 22.87 20.90 6.59
N GLU A 21 22.15 20.25 7.53
CA GLU A 21 20.75 19.84 7.32
C GLU A 21 19.87 21.06 7.06
N LYS A 22 20.17 22.19 7.69
CA LYS A 22 19.35 23.39 7.61
C LYS A 22 19.51 24.12 6.28
N ASP A 23 20.74 24.20 5.75
CA ASP A 23 20.98 24.73 4.41
C ASP A 23 20.26 23.89 3.34
N VAL A 24 20.40 22.56 3.41
CA VAL A 24 19.74 21.64 2.48
C VAL A 24 18.22 21.83 2.50
N LEU A 25 17.60 21.90 3.69
CA LEU A 25 16.16 22.13 3.80
C LEU A 25 15.73 23.51 3.28
N THR A 26 16.57 24.53 3.46
CA THR A 26 16.31 25.88 2.94
C THR A 26 16.33 25.90 1.41
N ARG A 27 17.32 25.24 0.80
CA ARG A 27 17.41 25.08 -0.66
C ARG A 27 16.21 24.31 -1.21
N ILE A 28 15.81 23.23 -0.53
CA ILE A 28 14.62 22.46 -0.90
C ILE A 28 13.37 23.32 -0.83
N ALA A 29 13.23 24.17 0.20
CA ALA A 29 12.11 25.10 0.32
C ALA A 29 12.06 26.10 -0.87
N ALA A 30 13.22 26.49 -1.41
CA ALA A 30 13.33 27.30 -2.62
C ALA A 30 13.09 26.53 -3.94
N GLY A 31 12.86 25.22 -3.89
CA GLY A 31 12.58 24.38 -5.06
C GLY A 31 13.82 23.72 -5.69
N ASP A 32 14.94 23.66 -4.99
CA ASP A 32 16.16 22.99 -5.47
C ASP A 32 15.99 21.45 -5.48
N GLU A 33 15.88 20.89 -6.69
CA GLU A 33 15.72 19.45 -6.91
C GLU A 33 16.99 18.64 -6.57
N GLU A 34 18.18 19.21 -6.74
CA GLU A 34 19.44 18.54 -6.39
C GLU A 34 19.58 18.39 -4.87
N ALA A 35 19.24 19.45 -4.13
CA ALA A 35 19.19 19.40 -2.67
C ALA A 35 18.19 18.34 -2.19
N PHE A 36 17.04 18.21 -2.85
CA PHE A 36 16.07 17.17 -2.55
C PHE A 36 16.57 15.76 -2.88
N SER A 37 17.30 15.59 -3.98
CA SER A 37 17.94 14.31 -4.33
C SER A 37 18.97 13.89 -3.28
N LEU A 38 19.75 14.84 -2.73
CA LEU A 38 20.68 14.58 -1.62
C LEU A 38 19.92 14.11 -0.37
N LEU A 39 18.85 14.81 -0.01
CA LEU A 39 17.99 14.44 1.12
C LEU A 39 17.39 13.03 0.94
N PHE A 40 16.84 12.76 -0.24
CA PHE A 40 16.28 11.45 -0.59
C PHE A 40 17.30 10.35 -0.40
N ASN A 41 18.49 10.50 -0.98
CA ASN A 41 19.55 9.50 -0.90
C ASN A 41 20.04 9.28 0.54
N HIS A 42 20.07 10.33 1.35
CA HIS A 42 20.45 10.23 2.77
C HIS A 42 19.43 9.42 3.59
N TYR A 43 18.14 9.67 3.40
CA TYR A 43 17.09 9.08 4.25
C TYR A 43 16.45 7.81 3.67
N ARG A 44 16.57 7.54 2.37
CA ARG A 44 15.85 6.43 1.68
C ARG A 44 15.99 5.09 2.39
N ASN A 45 17.20 4.70 2.77
CA ASN A 45 17.44 3.39 3.40
C ASN A 45 16.76 3.29 4.76
N ARG A 46 16.77 4.39 5.55
CA ARG A 46 16.13 4.43 6.88
C ARG A 46 14.61 4.34 6.75
N ILE A 47 14.03 5.12 5.83
CA ILE A 47 12.58 5.14 5.60
C ILE A 47 12.10 3.80 5.05
N TYR A 48 12.80 3.25 4.06
CA TYR A 48 12.51 1.91 3.53
C TYR A 48 12.56 0.85 4.63
N THR A 49 13.61 0.86 5.46
CA THR A 49 13.77 -0.12 6.54
C THR A 49 12.61 -0.05 7.54
N ILE A 50 12.15 1.16 7.89
CA ILE A 50 11.01 1.35 8.80
C ILE A 50 9.72 0.84 8.16
N ALA A 51 9.46 1.21 6.90
CA ALA A 51 8.29 0.76 6.17
C ALA A 51 8.27 -0.77 6.03
N TYR A 52 9.41 -1.37 5.70
CA TYR A 52 9.55 -2.82 5.53
C TYR A 52 9.35 -3.58 6.84
N LYS A 53 9.91 -3.09 7.95
CA LYS A 53 9.71 -3.71 9.27
C LYS A 53 8.25 -3.74 9.73
N LEU A 54 7.42 -2.84 9.21
CA LEU A 54 6.02 -2.73 9.62
C LEU A 54 5.05 -3.35 8.62
N THR A 55 5.41 -3.38 7.35
CA THR A 55 4.55 -3.91 6.28
C THR A 55 4.92 -5.33 5.85
N GLU A 56 6.16 -5.76 6.10
CA GLU A 56 6.72 -7.03 5.63
C GLU A 56 6.57 -7.26 4.12
N SER A 57 6.41 -6.17 3.36
CA SER A 57 6.14 -6.19 1.93
C SER A 57 7.06 -5.21 1.22
N ALA A 58 7.99 -5.73 0.43
CA ALA A 58 8.88 -4.93 -0.40
C ALA A 58 8.12 -3.94 -1.30
N PRO A 59 7.12 -4.35 -2.11
CA PRO A 59 6.40 -3.41 -2.98
C PRO A 59 5.68 -2.31 -2.20
N LEU A 60 5.03 -2.67 -1.08
CA LEU A 60 4.34 -1.69 -0.24
C LEU A 60 5.32 -0.71 0.43
N SER A 61 6.52 -1.19 0.78
CA SER A 61 7.56 -0.36 1.38
C SER A 61 8.14 0.65 0.40
N GLU A 62 8.33 0.25 -0.86
CA GLU A 62 8.76 1.16 -1.93
C GLU A 62 7.71 2.25 -2.20
N GLU A 63 6.43 1.86 -2.28
CA GLU A 63 5.32 2.79 -2.44
C GLU A 63 5.25 3.81 -1.29
N ILE A 64 5.30 3.33 -0.04
CA ILE A 64 5.30 4.19 1.15
C ILE A 64 6.48 5.14 1.16
N LEU A 65 7.68 4.67 0.79
CA LEU A 65 8.87 5.51 0.71
C LEU A 65 8.66 6.65 -0.30
N LEU A 66 8.20 6.32 -1.52
CA LEU A 66 7.96 7.31 -2.57
C LEU A 66 6.89 8.32 -2.14
N ASP A 67 5.79 7.86 -1.57
CA ASP A 67 4.71 8.72 -1.06
C ASP A 67 5.17 9.67 0.04
N VAL A 68 6.00 9.19 0.97
CA VAL A 68 6.55 10.02 2.06
C VAL A 68 7.40 11.13 1.47
N PHE A 69 8.30 10.82 0.54
CA PHE A 69 9.14 11.84 -0.08
C PHE A 69 8.33 12.78 -0.98
N LEU A 70 7.30 12.29 -1.67
CA LEU A 70 6.37 13.15 -2.40
C LEU A 70 5.66 14.14 -1.45
N LYS A 71 5.20 13.67 -0.28
CA LYS A 71 4.60 14.54 0.75
C LYS A 71 5.60 15.59 1.28
N VAL A 72 6.88 15.22 1.43
CA VAL A 72 7.94 16.15 1.81
C VAL A 72 8.11 17.23 0.74
N TRP A 73 8.20 16.84 -0.54
CA TRP A 73 8.35 17.78 -1.66
C TRP A 73 7.16 18.73 -1.82
N LEU A 74 5.93 18.20 -1.69
CA LEU A 74 4.70 19.00 -1.77
C LEU A 74 4.59 20.01 -0.61
N LYS A 75 5.20 19.72 0.54
CA LYS A 75 5.21 20.59 1.73
C LYS A 75 6.56 21.29 1.94
N ARG A 76 7.40 21.37 0.90
CA ARG A 76 8.79 21.83 0.98
C ARG A 76 8.95 23.23 1.57
N GLU A 77 8.01 24.12 1.30
CA GLU A 77 8.05 25.53 1.73
C GLU A 77 8.17 25.68 3.26
N ARG A 78 7.67 24.71 4.03
CA ARG A 78 7.69 24.73 5.51
C ARG A 78 8.87 23.96 6.11
N LEU A 79 9.72 23.36 5.29
CA LEU A 79 10.81 22.52 5.80
C LEU A 79 11.93 23.31 6.46
N SER A 80 12.16 24.55 6.03
CA SER A 80 13.15 25.47 6.60
C SER A 80 12.82 25.89 8.04
N GLU A 81 11.56 25.79 8.44
CA GLU A 81 11.06 26.11 9.79
C GLU A 81 11.24 24.94 10.78
N LEU A 82 11.56 23.74 10.30
CA LEU A 82 11.67 22.56 11.15
C LEU A 82 12.99 22.55 11.93
N GLU A 83 12.90 22.45 13.26
CA GLU A 83 14.08 22.25 14.11
C GLU A 83 14.63 20.82 14.05
N HIS A 84 13.74 19.83 13.84
CA HIS A 84 14.08 18.41 13.87
C HIS A 84 13.47 17.65 12.69
N PHE A 85 14.04 17.84 11.50
CA PHE A 85 13.53 17.23 10.28
C PHE A 85 13.51 15.69 10.33
N THR A 86 14.55 15.08 10.89
CA THR A 86 14.63 13.62 11.05
C THR A 86 13.44 13.07 11.86
N ALA A 87 13.07 13.74 12.96
CA ALA A 87 11.92 13.32 13.78
C ALA A 87 10.59 13.50 13.04
N TYR A 88 10.43 14.63 12.35
CA TYR A 88 9.28 14.87 11.46
C TYR A 88 9.14 13.76 10.41
N LEU A 89 10.23 13.42 9.72
CA LEU A 89 10.25 12.41 8.66
C LEU A 89 9.85 11.03 9.18
N PHE A 90 10.34 10.63 10.35
CA PHE A 90 9.94 9.36 10.98
C PHE A 90 8.47 9.35 11.37
N THR A 91 7.95 10.43 11.94
CA THR A 91 6.54 10.55 12.31
C THR A 91 5.64 10.41 11.08
N ILE A 92 5.91 11.15 10.00
CA ILE A 92 5.08 11.06 8.80
C ILE A 92 5.17 9.69 8.14
N THR A 93 6.33 9.04 8.18
CA THR A 93 6.52 7.68 7.65
C THR A 93 5.66 6.68 8.41
N ARG A 94 5.78 6.65 9.74
CA ARG A 94 5.02 5.73 10.58
C ARG A 94 3.51 5.94 10.43
N ASN A 95 3.07 7.20 10.39
CA ASN A 95 1.67 7.54 10.17
C ASN A 95 1.18 7.08 8.79
N HIS A 96 2.00 7.23 7.74
CA HIS A 96 1.66 6.75 6.41
C HIS A 96 1.52 5.23 6.38
N VAL A 97 2.48 4.50 6.95
CA VAL A 97 2.41 3.03 7.08
C VAL A 97 1.11 2.58 7.75
N PHE A 98 0.77 3.14 8.91
CA PHE A 98 -0.47 2.75 9.60
C PHE A 98 -1.73 3.11 8.82
N SER A 99 -1.75 4.26 8.13
CA SER A 99 -2.86 4.62 7.27
C SER A 99 -3.03 3.61 6.14
N THR A 100 -1.93 3.23 5.48
CA THR A 100 -1.93 2.25 4.39
C THR A 100 -2.39 0.88 4.88
N LEU A 101 -1.85 0.37 5.99
CA LEU A 101 -2.26 -0.92 6.56
C LEU A 101 -3.75 -0.92 6.97
N LYS A 102 -4.24 0.19 7.54
CA LYS A 102 -5.67 0.34 7.86
C LYS A 102 -6.53 0.28 6.59
N GLN A 103 -6.13 0.98 5.52
CA GLN A 103 -6.85 0.95 4.25
C GLN A 103 -6.86 -0.44 3.62
N LEU A 104 -5.74 -1.17 3.66
CA LEU A 104 -5.66 -2.54 3.16
C LEU A 104 -6.56 -3.49 3.94
N SER A 105 -6.61 -3.36 5.26
CA SER A 105 -7.51 -4.16 6.11
C SER A 105 -8.98 -3.90 5.76
N LEU A 106 -9.37 -2.63 5.61
CA LEU A 106 -10.74 -2.27 5.22
C LEU A 106 -11.11 -2.79 3.82
N ARG A 107 -10.20 -2.70 2.84
CA ARG A 107 -10.42 -3.24 1.49
C ARG A 107 -10.62 -4.74 1.53
N ARG A 108 -9.78 -5.46 2.27
CA ARG A 108 -9.91 -6.91 2.43
C ARG A 108 -11.25 -7.30 3.06
N GLN A 109 -11.70 -6.57 4.08
CA GLN A 109 -13.01 -6.83 4.69
C GLN A 109 -14.17 -6.64 3.70
N ALA A 110 -14.12 -5.57 2.90
CA ALA A 110 -15.14 -5.33 1.87
C ALA A 110 -15.09 -6.41 0.76
N GLU A 111 -13.91 -6.86 0.36
CA GLU A 111 -13.73 -7.96 -0.61
C GLU A 111 -14.27 -9.29 -0.07
N ASP A 112 -14.02 -9.59 1.21
CA ASP A 112 -14.53 -10.80 1.86
C ASP A 112 -16.06 -10.79 1.97
N GLU A 113 -16.67 -9.63 2.25
CA GLU A 113 -18.14 -9.44 2.31
C GLU A 113 -18.78 -9.67 0.93
N VAL A 114 -18.24 -9.04 -0.12
CA VAL A 114 -18.73 -9.23 -1.50
C VAL A 114 -18.61 -10.68 -1.95
N ARG A 115 -17.50 -11.34 -1.60
CA ARG A 115 -17.27 -12.76 -1.93
C ARG A 115 -18.26 -13.69 -1.20
N LEU A 116 -18.63 -13.37 0.03
CA LEU A 116 -19.63 -14.12 0.78
C LEU A 116 -21.02 -13.97 0.15
N ASP A 117 -21.40 -12.74 -0.22
CA ASP A 117 -22.67 -12.47 -0.89
C ASP A 117 -22.77 -13.21 -2.23
N GLU A 118 -21.72 -13.20 -3.04
CA GLU A 118 -21.66 -13.95 -4.31
C GLU A 118 -21.85 -15.46 -4.08
N TYR A 119 -21.20 -16.02 -3.05
CA TYR A 119 -21.35 -17.42 -2.69
C TYR A 119 -22.78 -17.76 -2.24
N LEU A 120 -23.41 -16.92 -1.41
CA LEU A 120 -24.79 -17.11 -0.94
C LEU A 120 -25.83 -17.00 -2.08
N LEU A 121 -25.60 -16.09 -3.04
CA LEU A 121 -26.41 -15.98 -4.25
C LEU A 121 -26.26 -17.23 -5.14
N GLN A 122 -25.06 -17.77 -5.26
CA GLN A 122 -24.83 -18.98 -6.06
C GLN A 122 -25.43 -20.23 -5.40
N SER A 123 -25.30 -20.37 -4.08
CA SER A 123 -25.89 -21.51 -3.35
C SER A 123 -27.42 -21.48 -3.42
N SER A 124 -28.03 -20.31 -3.20
CA SER A 124 -29.49 -20.16 -3.29
C SER A 124 -30.00 -20.50 -4.69
N ASN A 125 -29.39 -19.96 -5.76
CA ASN A 125 -29.75 -20.31 -7.14
C ASN A 125 -29.62 -21.81 -7.43
N THR A 126 -28.59 -22.46 -6.87
CA THR A 126 -28.39 -23.91 -7.01
C THR A 126 -29.50 -24.69 -6.32
N ASP A 127 -29.86 -24.32 -5.09
CA ASP A 127 -30.95 -24.94 -4.33
C ASP A 127 -32.31 -24.80 -5.03
N TYR A 128 -32.64 -23.60 -5.54
CA TYR A 128 -33.85 -23.38 -6.33
C TYR A 128 -33.88 -24.26 -7.60
N SER A 129 -32.76 -24.37 -8.32
CA SER A 129 -32.66 -25.19 -9.53
C SER A 129 -32.80 -26.69 -9.27
N LEU A 130 -32.31 -27.16 -8.11
CA LEU A 130 -32.46 -28.55 -7.69
C LEU A 130 -33.90 -28.86 -7.32
N GLN A 131 -34.56 -27.95 -6.60
CA GLN A 131 -35.94 -28.11 -6.17
C GLN A 131 -36.93 -28.18 -7.35
N GLU A 132 -36.79 -27.31 -8.35
CA GLU A 132 -37.55 -27.39 -9.60
C GLU A 132 -37.36 -28.77 -10.30
N LYS A 133 -36.12 -29.26 -10.34
CA LYS A 133 -35.80 -30.54 -10.98
C LYS A 133 -36.44 -31.73 -10.26
N TYR A 134 -36.50 -31.72 -8.93
CA TYR A 134 -37.18 -32.74 -8.13
C TYR A 134 -38.70 -32.71 -8.31
N GLU A 135 -39.30 -31.52 -8.36
CA GLU A 135 -40.74 -31.37 -8.61
C GLU A 135 -41.15 -31.93 -9.97
N HIS A 136 -40.37 -31.66 -11.02
CA HIS A 136 -40.59 -32.19 -12.36
C HIS A 136 -40.39 -33.71 -12.49
N LEU A 137 -39.50 -34.31 -11.69
CA LEU A 137 -39.31 -35.77 -11.66
C LEU A 137 -40.48 -36.49 -10.96
N ASN A 138 -41.02 -35.91 -9.89
CA ASN A 138 -42.19 -36.47 -9.21
C ASN A 138 -43.47 -36.37 -10.05
N THR A 139 -43.63 -35.35 -10.90
CA THR A 139 -44.82 -35.26 -11.78
C THR A 139 -44.83 -36.33 -12.88
N ARG A 140 -43.67 -36.89 -13.27
CA ARG A 140 -43.58 -37.94 -14.30
C ARG A 140 -43.83 -39.36 -13.81
N ASN A 141 -43.78 -39.60 -12.49
CA ASN A 141 -43.96 -40.94 -11.90
C ASN A 141 -45.38 -41.20 -11.37
N ILE A 142 -46.32 -40.30 -11.62
CA ILE A 142 -47.74 -40.42 -11.21
C ILE A 142 -48.60 -40.63 -12.46
N THR A 143 -48.41 -41.73 -13.18
CA THR A 143 -49.49 -42.32 -13.99
C THR A 143 -49.83 -43.66 -13.36
N PRO A 144 -51.04 -43.83 -12.79
CA PRO A 144 -51.45 -45.09 -12.20
C PRO A 144 -51.77 -46.07 -13.32
N THR A 145 -50.81 -46.89 -13.75
CA THR A 145 -51.13 -48.15 -14.43
C THR A 145 -51.47 -49.19 -13.37
N ASN A 146 -52.69 -49.07 -12.84
CA ASN A 146 -53.44 -50.19 -12.28
C ASN A 146 -54.24 -50.82 -13.42
N SER A 147 -53.81 -51.97 -13.91
CA SER A 147 -54.62 -53.06 -14.50
C SER A 147 -53.70 -54.21 -14.89
#